data_AF-A0AAD5MQ76-F1
#
_entry.id   AF-A0AAD5MQ76-F1
#
_cell.length_a   1.000
_cell.length_b   1.000
_cell.length_c   1.000
_cell.angle_alpha   90.00
_cell.angle_beta   90.00
_cell.angle_gamma   90.00
#
_symmetry.space_group_name_H-M   'P 1'
#
loop_
_entity.id
_entity.type
_entity.pdbx_description
1 polymer ?
#
loop_
_entity_poly.entity_id
_entity_poly.type
_entity_poly.pdbx_seq_one_letter_code
_entity_poly.pdbx_strand_id
1 'polypeptide(L)'
;MLGVFRISQMRERIRGSDLRQRSKIKSAVLHAKISKIRWAGHVMRFNDNRWTKAVSDWIPRDIKRSTGRPPTRWSNFFTKETEERYDAQRIPLERRGLTGLLLHAIGKI
;
A
#
# COMPACT_ATOMS: atom_id res chain seq x y z
N MET A 1 -12.12 -11.90 17.14
CA MET A 1 -13.02 -12.65 16.23
C MET A 1 -14.45 -12.42 16.66
N LEU A 2 -15.40 -12.26 15.74
CA LEU A 2 -16.79 -11.88 16.06
C LEU A 2 -17.65 -13.00 16.68
N GLY A 3 -17.12 -14.23 16.82
CA GLY A 3 -17.86 -15.35 17.42
C GLY A 3 -19.15 -15.73 16.70
N VAL A 4 -19.31 -15.38 15.41
CA VAL A 4 -20.53 -15.70 14.65
C VAL A 4 -20.44 -17.13 14.14
N PHE A 5 -21.28 -18.00 14.70
CA PHE A 5 -21.42 -19.38 14.22
C PHE A 5 -22.05 -19.42 12.83
N ARG A 6 -21.64 -20.40 12.02
CA ARG A 6 -22.09 -20.56 10.62
C ARG A 6 -23.61 -20.70 10.50
N ILE A 7 -24.24 -21.35 11.48
CA ILE A 7 -25.70 -21.53 11.55
C ILE A 7 -26.41 -20.17 11.73
N SER A 8 -25.93 -19.34 12.66
CA SER A 8 -26.47 -17.99 12.87
C SER A 8 -26.24 -17.10 11.66
N GLN A 9 -25.08 -17.22 11.01
CA GLN A 9 -24.78 -16.48 9.77
C GLN A 9 -25.76 -16.80 8.65
N MET A 10 -26.10 -18.08 8.46
CA MET A 10 -27.07 -18.53 7.46
C MET A 10 -28.50 -18.05 7.79
N ARG A 11 -28.91 -18.21 9.05
CA ARG A 11 -30.25 -17.80 9.52
C ARG A 11 -30.50 -16.31 9.35
N GLU A 12 -29.49 -15.48 9.63
CA GLU A 12 -29.56 -14.02 9.48
C GLU A 12 -29.15 -13.54 8.07
N ARG A 13 -28.84 -14.46 7.14
CA ARG A 13 -28.37 -14.16 5.77
C ARG A 13 -27.22 -13.13 5.74
N ILE A 14 -26.32 -13.20 6.73
CA ILE A 14 -25.18 -12.27 6.83
C ILE A 14 -24.18 -12.56 5.72
N ARG A 15 -23.86 -11.55 4.91
CA ARG A 15 -22.91 -11.70 3.82
C ARG A 15 -21.47 -11.67 4.35
N GLY A 16 -20.55 -12.27 3.58
CA GLY A 16 -19.13 -12.24 3.92
C GLY A 16 -18.54 -10.82 3.98
N SER A 17 -19.06 -9.90 3.17
CA SER A 17 -18.72 -8.47 3.22
C SER A 17 -19.04 -7.85 4.58
N ASP A 18 -20.20 -8.19 5.14
CA ASP A 18 -20.71 -7.63 6.39
C ASP A 18 -19.86 -8.13 7.56
N LEU A 19 -19.46 -9.41 7.54
CA LEU A 19 -18.52 -9.97 8.51
C LEU A 19 -17.14 -9.31 8.41
N ARG A 20 -16.64 -9.03 7.19
CA ARG A 20 -15.38 -8.28 7.02
C ARG A 20 -15.48 -6.88 7.60
N GLN A 21 -16.57 -6.16 7.35
CA GLN A 21 -16.81 -4.83 7.91
C GLN A 21 -16.88 -4.85 9.44
N ARG A 22 -17.66 -5.79 10.01
CA ARG A 22 -17.81 -5.94 11.46
C ARG A 22 -16.50 -6.35 12.15
N SER A 23 -15.71 -7.22 11.51
CA SER A 23 -14.52 -7.83 12.15
C SER A 23 -13.32 -6.89 12.20
N LYS A 24 -13.34 -5.79 11.42
CA LYS A 24 -12.23 -4.83 11.27
C LYS A 24 -10.90 -5.51 10.86
N ILE A 25 -10.96 -6.73 10.34
CA ILE A 25 -9.78 -7.49 9.90
C ILE A 25 -9.23 -6.84 8.64
N LYS A 26 -7.94 -6.49 8.67
CA LYS A 26 -7.25 -5.91 7.51
C LYS A 26 -7.25 -6.90 6.34
N SER A 27 -7.36 -6.38 5.13
CA SER A 27 -7.29 -7.19 3.91
C SER A 27 -5.96 -7.97 3.88
N ALA A 28 -6.05 -9.30 3.72
CA ALA A 28 -4.87 -10.17 3.62
C ALA A 28 -4.01 -9.80 2.41
N VAL A 29 -4.65 -9.42 1.30
CA VAL A 29 -3.98 -8.96 0.08
C VAL A 29 -3.19 -7.68 0.34
N LEU A 30 -3.82 -6.71 1.02
CA LEU A 30 -3.14 -5.46 1.38
C LEU A 30 -1.98 -5.72 2.34
N HIS A 31 -2.17 -6.60 3.33
CA HIS A 31 -1.11 -6.99 4.25
C HIS A 31 0.06 -7.67 3.54
N ALA A 32 -0.21 -8.62 2.64
CA ALA A 32 0.81 -9.29 1.84
C ALA A 32 1.60 -8.29 0.96
N LYS A 33 0.90 -7.36 0.29
CA LYS A 33 1.54 -6.30 -0.50
C LYS A 33 2.46 -5.43 0.38
N ILE A 34 1.94 -4.94 1.51
CA ILE A 34 2.69 -4.11 2.46
C ILE A 34 3.93 -4.84 3.00
N SER A 35 3.80 -6.13 3.34
CA SER A 35 4.89 -6.94 3.86
C SER A 35 5.95 -7.21 2.81
N LYS A 36 5.55 -7.48 1.56
CA LYS A 36 6.47 -7.64 0.43
C LYS A 36 7.32 -6.39 0.21
N ILE A 37 6.69 -5.20 0.19
CA ILE A 37 7.39 -3.92 0.03
C ILE A 37 8.35 -3.67 1.19
N ARG A 38 7.93 -3.94 2.43
CA ARG A 38 8.79 -3.79 3.63
C ARG A 38 10.01 -4.69 3.57
N TRP A 39 9.83 -5.96 3.19
CA TRP A 39 10.92 -6.91 3.05
C TRP A 39 11.88 -6.49 1.93
N ALA A 40 11.37 -6.09 0.77
CA ALA A 40 12.19 -5.61 -0.34
C ALA A 40 13.00 -4.36 0.04
N GLY A 41 12.37 -3.37 0.69
CA GLY A 41 13.06 -2.19 1.20
C GLY A 41 14.07 -2.49 2.31
N HIS A 42 13.89 -3.57 3.06
CA HIS A 42 14.91 -4.07 3.99
C HIS A 42 16.09 -4.68 3.24
N VAL A 43 15.84 -5.57 2.27
CA VAL A 43 16.87 -6.17 1.40
C VAL A 43 17.71 -5.10 0.69
N MET A 44 17.08 -4.05 0.17
CA MET A 44 17.76 -3.00 -0.58
C MET A 44 18.67 -2.10 0.27
N ARG A 45 18.49 -2.05 1.59
CA ARG A 45 19.32 -1.27 2.52
C ARG A 45 20.61 -1.98 2.93
N PHE A 46 20.73 -3.27 2.67
CA PHE A 46 21.98 -3.97 2.88
C PHE A 46 23.01 -3.55 1.83
N ASN A 47 24.24 -3.31 2.28
CA ASN A 47 25.40 -3.02 1.46
C ASN A 47 26.33 -4.24 1.35
N ASP A 48 25.80 -5.45 1.56
CA ASP A 48 26.57 -6.68 1.50
C ASP A 48 26.38 -7.41 0.16
N ASN A 49 27.29 -8.35 -0.12
CA ASN A 49 27.32 -9.08 -1.39
C ASN A 49 26.36 -10.28 -1.40
N ARG A 50 25.23 -10.20 -0.69
CA ARG A 50 24.25 -11.29 -0.62
C ARG A 50 23.60 -11.51 -1.96
N TRP A 51 23.37 -12.79 -2.28
CA TRP A 51 22.67 -13.22 -3.49
C TRP A 51 21.33 -12.50 -3.68
N THR A 52 20.55 -12.30 -2.60
CA THR A 52 19.24 -11.62 -2.66
C THR A 52 19.33 -10.19 -3.19
N LYS A 53 20.38 -9.45 -2.81
CA LYS A 53 20.63 -8.09 -3.29
C LYS A 53 21.10 -8.12 -4.74
N ALA A 54 22.04 -9.02 -5.06
CA ALA A 54 22.53 -9.22 -6.42
C ALA A 54 21.40 -9.55 -7.41
N VAL A 55 20.49 -10.46 -7.06
CA VAL A 55 19.31 -10.80 -7.87
C VAL A 55 18.36 -9.61 -8.02
N SER A 56 18.18 -8.83 -6.96
CA SER A 56 17.29 -7.65 -7.00
C SER A 56 17.83 -6.57 -7.94
N ASP A 57 19.15 -6.41 -8.02
CA ASP A 57 19.82 -5.44 -8.89
C ASP A 57 20.20 -6.03 -10.27
N TRP A 58 19.98 -7.33 -10.49
CA TRP A 58 20.38 -8.01 -11.70
C TRP A 58 19.66 -7.46 -12.94
N ILE A 59 20.44 -7.21 -13.99
CA ILE A 59 19.97 -6.79 -15.31
C ILE A 59 20.25 -7.94 -16.28
N PRO A 60 19.21 -8.50 -16.95
CA PRO A 60 19.42 -9.51 -17.98
C PRO A 60 20.22 -8.91 -19.14
N ARG A 61 21.41 -9.47 -19.43
CA ARG A 61 22.31 -8.94 -20.47
C ARG A 61 21.99 -9.46 -21.86
N ASP A 62 21.51 -10.71 -21.94
CA ASP A 62 21.35 -11.41 -23.23
C ASP A 62 19.93 -11.30 -23.81
N ILE A 63 19.06 -10.48 -23.20
CA ILE A 63 17.67 -10.33 -23.62
C ILE A 63 17.48 -8.95 -24.25
N LYS A 64 17.32 -8.91 -25.58
CA LYS A 64 16.92 -7.70 -26.30
C LYS A 64 15.45 -7.36 -25.95
N ARG A 65 15.23 -6.20 -25.34
CA ARG A 65 13.88 -5.65 -25.07
C ARG A 65 13.34 -4.99 -26.34
N SER A 66 12.01 -4.96 -26.48
CA SER A 66 11.35 -4.19 -27.54
C SER A 66 11.75 -2.72 -27.49
N THR A 67 11.92 -2.09 -28.66
CA THR A 67 12.21 -0.66 -28.80
C THR A 67 11.26 0.17 -27.95
N GLY A 68 11.81 1.10 -27.15
CA GLY A 68 11.05 1.96 -26.24
C GLY A 68 10.87 1.42 -24.81
N ARG A 69 11.28 0.19 -24.49
CA ARG A 69 11.20 -0.36 -23.13
C ARG A 69 12.60 -0.49 -22.49
N PRO A 70 12.99 0.39 -21.55
CA PRO A 70 14.31 0.31 -20.93
C PRO A 70 14.48 -1.00 -20.13
N PRO A 71 15.72 -1.52 -20.01
CA PRO A 71 16.02 -2.60 -19.10
C PRO A 71 15.63 -2.19 -17.67
N THR A 72 14.84 -3.03 -17.00
CA THR A 72 14.31 -2.74 -15.66
C THR A 72 14.78 -3.84 -14.72
N ARG A 73 15.51 -3.44 -13.67
CA ARG A 73 15.89 -4.30 -12.54
C ARG A 73 14.72 -4.42 -11.56
N TRP A 74 14.70 -5.49 -10.77
CA TRP A 74 13.68 -5.68 -9.73
C TRP A 74 13.70 -4.56 -8.69
N SER A 75 14.88 -4.02 -8.36
CA SER A 75 14.99 -2.89 -7.45
C SER A 75 14.31 -1.61 -7.96
N ASN A 76 14.24 -1.37 -9.28
CA ASN A 76 13.47 -0.23 -9.83
C ASN A 76 11.97 -0.38 -9.57
N PHE A 77 11.45 -1.61 -9.65
CA PHE A 77 10.06 -1.89 -9.32
C PHE A 77 9.78 -1.60 -7.85
N PHE A 78 10.67 -2.05 -6.95
CA PHE A 78 10.51 -1.80 -5.53
C PHE A 78 10.65 -0.32 -5.17
N THR A 79 11.59 0.41 -5.77
CA THR A 79 11.73 1.86 -5.59
C THR A 79 10.42 2.57 -5.94
N LYS A 80 9.86 2.27 -7.12
CA LYS A 80 8.58 2.86 -7.55
C LYS A 80 7.43 2.52 -6.59
N GLU A 81 7.28 1.25 -6.20
CA GLU A 81 6.23 0.85 -5.24
C GLU A 81 6.42 1.50 -3.85
N THR A 82 7.67 1.71 -3.41
CA THR A 82 7.92 2.40 -2.15
C THR A 82 7.56 3.87 -2.23
N GLU A 83 7.95 4.57 -3.30
CA GLU A 83 7.65 5.99 -3.55
C GLU A 83 6.14 6.22 -3.60
N GLU A 84 5.41 5.45 -4.42
CA GLU A 84 3.94 5.52 -4.51
C GLU A 84 3.27 5.31 -3.14
N ARG A 85 3.83 4.44 -2.30
CA ARG A 85 3.33 4.20 -0.95
C ARG A 85 3.64 5.35 0.01
N TYR A 86 4.79 6.02 -0.12
CA TYR A 86 5.10 7.22 0.66
C TYR A 86 4.18 8.37 0.24
N ASP A 87 3.96 8.55 -1.06
CA ASP A 87 3.06 9.57 -1.60
C ASP A 87 1.61 9.35 -1.18
N ALA A 88 1.13 8.10 -1.20
CA ALA A 88 -0.21 7.74 -0.70
C ALA A 88 -0.38 8.01 0.81
N GLN A 89 0.70 7.95 1.60
CA GLN A 89 0.70 8.33 3.01
C GLN A 89 0.84 9.85 3.22
N ARG A 90 1.36 10.57 2.23
CA ARG A 90 1.59 12.02 2.25
C ARG A 90 0.36 12.85 1.87
N ILE A 91 -0.75 12.23 1.45
CA ILE A 91 -2.03 12.94 1.24
C ILE A 91 -2.39 13.68 2.55
N PRO A 92 -2.43 15.03 2.56
CA PRO A 92 -2.56 15.77 3.80
C PRO A 92 -3.96 15.61 4.40
N LEU A 93 -4.00 15.74 5.72
CA LEU A 93 -5.16 15.98 6.57
C LEU A 93 -5.97 17.26 6.19
N GLU A 94 -5.68 17.90 5.05
CA GLU A 94 -6.32 19.12 4.51
C GLU A 94 -7.72 18.90 3.90
N ARG A 95 -8.47 17.90 4.37
CA ARG A 95 -9.92 17.79 4.13
C ARG A 95 -10.72 17.62 5.42
N ARG A 96 -10.21 18.09 6.55
CA ARG A 96 -10.91 18.09 7.85
C ARG A 96 -10.72 19.38 8.65
N GLY A 97 -10.69 20.53 7.99
CA GLY A 97 -10.57 21.79 8.71
C GLY A 97 -10.78 23.02 7.84
N LEU A 98 -11.96 23.18 7.23
CA LEU A 98 -12.52 24.50 6.91
C LEU A 98 -14.05 24.40 6.99
N THR A 99 -14.55 24.37 8.22
CA THR A 99 -15.85 24.97 8.53
C THR A 99 -15.79 26.44 8.12
N GLY A 100 -16.25 26.75 6.90
CA GLY A 100 -16.40 28.11 6.41
C GLY A 100 -17.53 28.83 7.14
N LEU A 101 -17.31 29.19 8.41
CA LEU A 101 -18.30 29.90 9.23
C LEU A 101 -17.76 31.07 10.05
N LEU A 102 -16.50 31.51 9.90
CA LEU A 102 -15.97 32.63 10.69
C LEU A 102 -14.96 33.52 9.95
N LEU A 103 -15.32 34.07 8.79
CA LEU A 103 -14.55 35.16 8.16
C LEU A 103 -15.43 36.22 7.45
N HIS A 104 -16.62 36.52 7.99
CA HIS A 104 -17.37 37.71 7.57
C HIS A 104 -17.94 38.55 8.74
N ALA A 105 -17.54 38.24 9.97
CA ALA A 105 -17.96 38.99 11.15
C ALA A 105 -16.75 39.47 11.95
N ILE A 106 -16.04 40.47 11.43
CA ILE A 106 -15.39 41.58 12.15
C ILE A 106 -14.95 42.58 11.07
N GLY A 107 -15.58 43.76 11.06
CA GLY A 107 -15.33 44.83 10.09
C GLY A 107 -16.53 45.73 9.89
N LYS A 108 -17.16 46.19 10.99
CA LYS A 108 -18.01 47.39 11.01
C LYS A 108 -17.12 48.58 11.35
N ILE A 109 -17.40 49.70 10.66
CA ILE A 109 -16.81 51.05 10.67
C ILE A 109 -15.75 51.25 9.59
#